data_AF-A0A401RRH8-F1
#
_entry.id   AF-A0A401RRH8-F1
#
_cell.length_a   1.000
_cell.length_b   1.000
_cell.length_c   1.000
_cell.angle_alpha   90.00
_cell.angle_beta   90.00
_cell.angle_gamma   90.00
#
_symmetry.space_group_name_H-M   'P 1'
#
loop_
_entity.id
_entity.type
_entity.pdbx_description
1 polymer ?
#
loop_
_entity_poly.entity_id
_entity_poly.type
_entity_poly.pdbx_seq_one_letter_code
_entity_poly.pdbx_strand_id
1 'polypeptide(L)'
;MQAIDDDSPPNNQITYSIFNTSLLSNYFDIRVSEGYGVITVTRPIDFEQVPGGFIYLTIMAKDAGTPPLYSTVPVTVEVFDENDNSPTFSQSSYIIAIPENIIAGATVLFVSASDLDQSREYGQESIIYSLEGSSQFRINTRSGEITTTSLLDRETKFEYILIVRAVDGGVANNQKTGIATVNITLHDINDNRPIWKDEPYLANVVEMSPVDTDVITVSAFDPDRGENGSVVYTINPPNPFYRINRTTGKIRTSGVVLDRENTDAKDAEMMRKIVVSVTDRGRPPLQASSSTTVTVNLLDLNDNDPVFQNLPYTAEVPEGLPVSSSIFQVSVLDPDESSNGVVTYSMQVGMPRLDFVLNSSTGLITSTTTLDREQIAEYYLRLIARDAGMVPRSSTSTLTIRVLDINDEVPTFHPAVYDISLSEDVPRDHRVVQLNCSDSDDGLNAELSYFITDSATQALFGRDE
;
A
#
# COMPACT_ATOMS: atom_id res chain seq x y z
N MET A 1 -53.59 -77.08 15.86
CA MET A 1 -53.47 -77.86 17.13
C MET A 1 -54.76 -78.63 17.38
N GLN A 2 -54.70 -79.75 18.12
CA GLN A 2 -55.88 -80.58 18.42
C GLN A 2 -55.83 -81.02 19.89
N ALA A 3 -56.95 -80.86 20.59
CA ALA A 3 -57.23 -81.47 21.89
C ALA A 3 -58.16 -82.68 21.67
N ILE A 4 -58.07 -83.66 22.56
CA ILE A 4 -58.87 -84.89 22.52
C ILE A 4 -59.61 -84.97 23.85
N ASP A 5 -60.91 -85.28 23.76
CA ASP A 5 -61.78 -85.51 24.90
C ASP A 5 -62.46 -86.87 24.70
N ASP A 6 -62.22 -87.79 25.64
CA ASP A 6 -62.63 -89.20 25.57
C ASP A 6 -64.11 -89.42 25.96
N ASP A 7 -64.82 -88.36 26.34
CA ASP A 7 -66.24 -88.42 26.68
C ASP A 7 -67.15 -88.74 25.46
N SER A 8 -68.43 -88.99 25.73
CA SER A 8 -69.44 -89.17 24.69
C SER A 8 -70.16 -87.85 24.34
N PRO A 9 -70.70 -87.68 23.11
CA PRO A 9 -71.46 -86.49 22.75
C PRO A 9 -72.66 -86.26 23.68
N PRO A 10 -72.96 -85.02 24.09
CA PRO A 10 -72.34 -83.77 23.61
C PRO A 10 -71.06 -83.36 24.36
N ASN A 11 -70.70 -84.03 25.47
CA ASN A 11 -69.63 -83.56 26.36
C ASN A 11 -68.27 -83.47 25.67
N ASN A 12 -67.96 -84.38 24.74
CA ASN A 12 -66.69 -84.36 23.98
C ASN A 12 -66.57 -83.30 22.89
N GLN A 13 -67.53 -82.37 22.77
CA GLN A 13 -67.42 -81.26 21.84
C GLN A 13 -66.49 -80.18 22.40
N ILE A 14 -65.34 -80.00 21.76
CA ILE A 14 -64.31 -79.06 22.19
C ILE A 14 -64.47 -77.73 21.46
N THR A 15 -64.49 -76.64 22.22
CA THR A 15 -64.32 -75.28 21.72
C THR A 15 -62.93 -74.76 22.06
N TYR A 16 -62.28 -74.11 21.10
CA TYR A 16 -60.97 -73.49 21.30
C TYR A 16 -61.11 -71.98 21.46
N SER A 17 -60.34 -71.40 22.38
CA SER A 17 -60.25 -69.95 22.56
C SER A 17 -58.84 -69.56 23.01
N ILE A 18 -58.42 -68.33 22.67
CA ILE A 18 -57.17 -67.77 23.20
C ILE A 18 -57.47 -67.26 24.61
N PHE A 19 -56.91 -67.91 25.61
CA PHE A 19 -57.11 -67.59 27.02
C PHE A 19 -56.31 -66.35 27.45
N ASN A 20 -55.05 -66.27 27.01
CA ASN A 20 -54.18 -65.14 27.28
C ASN A 20 -53.13 -64.98 26.17
N THR A 21 -52.58 -63.78 26.06
CA THR A 21 -51.52 -63.41 25.12
C THR A 21 -50.60 -62.39 25.77
N SER A 22 -49.28 -62.54 25.61
CA SER A 22 -48.30 -61.64 26.22
C SER A 22 -48.31 -60.23 25.60
N LEU A 23 -48.50 -60.15 24.28
CA LEU A 23 -48.48 -58.92 23.49
C LEU A 23 -49.53 -58.98 22.38
N LEU A 24 -49.77 -57.87 21.69
CA LEU A 24 -50.60 -57.80 20.47
C LEU A 24 -51.96 -58.52 20.60
N SER A 25 -52.69 -58.25 21.68
CA SER A 25 -53.81 -59.10 22.10
C SER A 25 -54.98 -59.24 21.12
N ASN A 26 -55.06 -58.35 20.14
CA ASN A 26 -56.09 -58.34 19.10
C ASN A 26 -55.58 -58.80 17.72
N TYR A 27 -54.37 -59.36 17.64
CA TYR A 27 -53.73 -59.75 16.37
C TYR A 27 -53.94 -61.22 16.03
N PHE A 28 -54.44 -62.00 16.98
CA PHE A 28 -54.65 -63.44 16.83
C PHE A 28 -56.12 -63.79 16.99
N ASP A 29 -56.62 -64.62 16.10
CA ASP A 29 -57.94 -65.27 16.18
C ASP A 29 -57.74 -66.78 16.13
N ILE A 30 -58.60 -67.55 16.78
CA ILE A 30 -58.58 -69.02 16.71
C ILE A 30 -59.90 -69.52 16.17
N ARG A 31 -59.82 -70.28 15.08
CA ARG A 31 -60.98 -70.88 14.43
C ARG A 31 -60.88 -72.38 14.42
N VAL A 32 -62.04 -73.04 14.48
CA VAL A 32 -62.11 -74.50 14.33
C VAL A 32 -62.24 -74.83 12.85
N SER A 33 -61.29 -75.60 12.33
CA SER A 33 -61.31 -76.12 10.96
C SER A 33 -61.00 -77.61 11.00
N GLU A 34 -61.94 -78.45 10.53
CA GLU A 34 -61.79 -79.91 10.48
C GLU A 34 -61.40 -80.56 11.83
N GLY A 35 -61.90 -80.00 12.94
CA GLY A 35 -61.59 -80.50 14.30
C GLY A 35 -60.30 -79.94 14.92
N TYR A 36 -59.53 -79.16 14.16
CA TYR A 36 -58.31 -78.48 14.65
C TYR A 36 -58.60 -77.03 15.04
N GLY A 37 -57.98 -76.59 16.15
CA GLY A 37 -57.81 -75.17 16.42
C GLY A 37 -56.70 -74.61 15.52
N VAL A 38 -57.07 -73.68 14.63
CA VAL A 38 -56.17 -72.96 13.72
C VAL A 38 -56.04 -71.53 14.21
N ILE A 39 -54.83 -71.16 14.63
CA ILE A 39 -54.50 -69.78 14.99
C ILE A 39 -54.25 -69.01 13.70
N THR A 40 -54.91 -67.88 13.54
CA THR A 40 -54.79 -67.00 12.38
C THR A 40 -54.38 -65.60 12.83
N VAL A 41 -53.53 -64.96 12.04
CA VAL A 41 -53.11 -63.59 12.26
C VAL A 41 -54.11 -62.66 11.55
N THR A 42 -54.72 -61.73 12.27
CA THR A 42 -55.76 -60.83 11.76
C THR A 42 -55.20 -59.48 11.29
N ARG A 43 -53.95 -59.15 11.68
CA ARG A 43 -53.25 -57.91 11.34
C ARG A 43 -51.76 -58.20 11.11
N PRO A 44 -51.09 -57.49 10.19
CA PRO A 44 -49.64 -57.65 10.00
C PRO A 44 -48.92 -57.43 11.33
N ILE A 45 -47.98 -58.32 11.63
CA ILE A 45 -47.12 -58.25 12.81
C ILE A 45 -45.87 -57.47 12.41
N ASP A 46 -45.49 -56.54 13.26
CA ASP A 46 -44.31 -55.68 13.13
C ASP A 46 -43.29 -56.16 14.17
N PHE A 47 -42.09 -56.56 13.73
CA PHE A 47 -41.09 -57.17 14.61
C PHE A 47 -40.62 -56.17 15.67
N GLU A 48 -40.49 -54.90 15.31
CA GLU A 48 -40.03 -53.80 16.16
C GLU A 48 -40.98 -53.53 17.35
N GLN A 49 -42.22 -54.05 17.28
CA GLN A 49 -43.21 -54.00 18.36
C GLN A 49 -43.19 -55.24 19.27
N VAL A 50 -42.35 -56.23 18.99
CA VAL A 50 -42.26 -57.52 19.69
C VAL A 50 -40.85 -57.70 20.29
N PRO A 51 -40.60 -57.18 21.51
CA PRO A 51 -39.30 -57.28 22.14
C PRO A 51 -38.82 -58.74 22.25
N GLY A 52 -37.67 -59.03 21.63
CA GLY A 52 -37.08 -60.36 21.64
C GLY A 52 -37.72 -61.37 20.69
N GLY A 53 -38.65 -60.96 19.82
CA GLY A 53 -39.20 -61.79 18.75
C GLY A 53 -40.16 -62.90 19.17
N PHE A 54 -40.60 -62.95 20.43
CA PHE A 54 -41.51 -64.00 20.91
C PHE A 54 -42.82 -63.45 21.45
N ILE A 55 -43.93 -64.04 21.00
CA ILE A 55 -45.28 -63.81 21.54
C ILE A 55 -45.76 -65.11 22.18
N TYR A 56 -46.18 -65.05 23.44
CA TYR A 56 -46.64 -66.20 24.19
C TYR A 56 -48.17 -66.19 24.25
N LEU A 57 -48.79 -67.17 23.61
CA LEU A 57 -50.23 -67.42 23.66
C LEU A 57 -50.52 -68.55 24.63
N THR A 58 -51.63 -68.47 25.35
CA THR A 58 -52.20 -69.60 26.10
C THR A 58 -53.52 -69.95 25.46
N ILE A 59 -53.63 -71.16 24.91
CA ILE A 59 -54.85 -71.62 24.24
C ILE A 59 -55.62 -72.51 25.19
N MET A 60 -56.93 -72.25 25.33
CA MET A 60 -57.85 -73.06 26.11
C MET A 60 -58.70 -73.93 25.19
N ALA A 61 -58.73 -75.23 25.48
CA ALA A 61 -59.70 -76.17 24.96
C ALA A 61 -60.74 -76.43 26.07
N LYS A 62 -62.01 -76.17 25.78
CA LYS A 62 -63.13 -76.27 26.73
C LYS A 62 -64.18 -77.22 26.18
N ASP A 63 -64.58 -78.20 27.00
CA ASP A 63 -65.62 -79.17 26.67
C ASP A 63 -67.03 -78.53 26.71
N ALA A 64 -68.05 -79.27 26.27
CA ALA A 64 -69.44 -78.83 26.31
C ALA A 64 -70.21 -79.39 27.53
N GLY A 65 -69.51 -79.91 28.53
CA GLY A 65 -70.08 -80.49 29.74
C GLY A 65 -70.77 -79.46 30.65
N THR A 66 -71.57 -79.93 31.59
CA THR A 66 -72.18 -79.09 32.64
C THR A 66 -71.88 -79.68 34.03
N PRO A 67 -70.91 -79.14 34.81
CA PRO A 67 -70.08 -77.98 34.52
C PRO A 67 -69.04 -78.24 33.41
N PRO A 68 -68.59 -77.21 32.68
CA PRO A 68 -67.60 -77.39 31.64
C PRO A 68 -66.19 -77.52 32.22
N LEU A 69 -65.41 -78.50 31.74
CA LEU A 69 -63.99 -78.64 32.04
C LEU A 69 -63.14 -78.05 30.90
N TYR A 70 -61.93 -77.64 31.24
CA TYR A 70 -61.01 -77.05 30.27
C TYR A 70 -59.57 -77.42 30.57
N SER A 71 -58.75 -77.43 29.53
CA SER A 71 -57.30 -77.53 29.61
C SER A 71 -56.67 -76.38 28.85
N THR A 72 -55.46 -75.97 29.25
CA THR A 72 -54.71 -74.92 28.57
C THR A 72 -53.34 -75.41 28.12
N VAL A 73 -52.88 -74.95 26.98
CA VAL A 73 -51.54 -75.23 26.46
C VAL A 73 -50.84 -73.91 26.07
N PRO A 74 -49.56 -73.71 26.45
CA PRO A 74 -48.78 -72.58 25.96
C PRO A 74 -48.37 -72.80 24.51
N VAL A 75 -48.47 -71.75 23.70
CA VAL A 75 -48.01 -71.68 22.31
C VAL A 75 -47.06 -70.50 22.19
N THR A 76 -45.83 -70.75 21.77
CA THR A 76 -44.85 -69.70 21.49
C THR A 76 -44.88 -69.40 20.00
N VAL A 77 -45.16 -68.15 19.65
CA VAL A 77 -45.06 -67.62 18.29
C VAL A 77 -43.72 -66.91 18.19
N GLU A 78 -42.82 -67.45 17.38
CA GLU A 78 -41.56 -66.81 16.99
C GLU A 78 -41.83 -65.90 15.78
N VAL A 79 -41.50 -64.62 15.92
CA VAL A 79 -41.58 -63.61 14.87
C VAL A 79 -40.17 -63.44 14.32
N PHE A 80 -40.03 -63.60 13.00
CA PHE A 80 -38.77 -63.34 12.32
C PHE A 80 -38.71 -61.87 11.92
N ASP A 81 -37.56 -61.27 12.19
CA ASP A 81 -37.23 -59.92 11.74
C ASP A 81 -37.13 -59.91 10.21
N GLU A 82 -37.53 -58.82 9.57
CA GLU A 82 -37.44 -58.60 8.12
C GLU A 82 -36.78 -57.25 7.88
N ASN A 83 -36.02 -57.10 6.78
CA ASN A 83 -35.42 -55.80 6.48
C ASN A 83 -36.46 -54.82 5.91
N ASP A 84 -37.22 -54.19 6.79
CA ASP A 84 -38.25 -53.21 6.45
C ASP A 84 -37.97 -51.79 6.96
N ASN A 85 -37.00 -51.60 7.85
CA ASN A 85 -36.49 -50.29 8.23
C ASN A 85 -35.23 -49.91 7.46
N SER A 86 -35.05 -48.61 7.22
CA SER A 86 -33.86 -48.09 6.56
C SER A 86 -32.97 -47.35 7.55
N PRO A 87 -31.63 -47.39 7.38
CA PRO A 87 -30.72 -46.59 8.19
C PRO A 87 -31.12 -45.11 8.16
N THR A 88 -31.28 -44.49 9.32
CA THR A 88 -31.70 -43.09 9.45
C THR A 88 -30.65 -42.30 10.20
N PHE A 89 -30.12 -41.25 9.57
CA PHE A 89 -29.16 -40.36 10.23
C PHE A 89 -29.81 -39.54 11.34
N SER A 90 -29.05 -39.24 12.38
CA SER A 90 -29.48 -38.36 13.48
C SER A 90 -29.86 -36.95 13.02
N GLN A 91 -29.29 -36.49 11.89
CA GLN A 91 -29.61 -35.23 11.23
C GLN A 91 -29.67 -35.44 9.72
N SER A 92 -30.59 -34.77 9.03
CA SER A 92 -30.63 -34.75 7.57
C SER A 92 -29.51 -33.90 6.94
N SER A 93 -28.94 -32.97 7.71
CA SER A 93 -27.81 -32.13 7.32
C SER A 93 -26.93 -31.79 8.52
N TYR A 94 -25.62 -31.97 8.36
CA TYR A 94 -24.58 -31.59 9.31
C TYR A 94 -23.86 -30.35 8.77
N ILE A 95 -23.78 -29.29 9.58
CA ILE A 95 -23.08 -28.05 9.20
C ILE A 95 -21.91 -27.89 10.15
N ILE A 96 -20.71 -27.76 9.58
CA ILE A 96 -19.48 -27.57 10.35
C ILE A 96 -18.59 -26.53 9.68
N ALA A 97 -17.80 -25.86 10.50
CA ALA A 97 -16.74 -25.01 10.03
C ALA A 97 -15.40 -25.42 10.66
N ILE A 98 -14.37 -25.53 9.83
CA ILE A 98 -13.03 -26.01 10.21
C ILE A 98 -11.97 -25.04 9.69
N PRO A 99 -10.83 -24.87 10.39
CA PRO A 99 -9.75 -24.03 9.87
C PRO A 99 -9.10 -24.69 8.65
N GLU A 100 -8.65 -23.89 7.69
CA GLU A 100 -8.01 -24.43 6.48
C GLU A 100 -6.66 -25.11 6.74
N ASN A 101 -5.93 -24.66 7.77
CA ASN A 101 -4.67 -25.27 8.21
C ASN A 101 -4.83 -26.61 8.95
N ILE A 102 -6.04 -27.19 8.92
CA ILE A 102 -6.30 -28.53 9.45
C ILE A 102 -5.37 -29.54 8.77
N ILE A 103 -4.65 -30.31 9.58
CA ILE A 103 -3.68 -31.29 9.06
C ILE A 103 -4.40 -32.41 8.30
N ALA A 104 -3.71 -32.97 7.31
CA ALA A 104 -4.21 -34.15 6.61
C ALA A 104 -4.37 -35.34 7.58
N GLY A 105 -5.52 -36.00 7.54
CA GLY A 105 -5.85 -37.12 8.41
C GLY A 105 -6.56 -36.72 9.71
N ALA A 106 -6.76 -35.43 9.97
CA ALA A 106 -7.51 -34.97 11.13
C ALA A 106 -9.00 -35.28 10.99
N THR A 107 -9.63 -35.56 12.13
CA THR A 107 -11.08 -35.74 12.25
C THR A 107 -11.82 -34.43 12.04
N VAL A 108 -12.82 -34.45 11.17
CA VAL A 108 -13.74 -33.34 10.92
C VAL A 108 -14.94 -33.47 11.84
N LEU A 109 -15.67 -34.59 11.74
CA LEU A 109 -16.82 -34.90 12.59
C LEU A 109 -17.16 -36.40 12.53
N PHE A 110 -18.03 -36.85 13.43
CA PHE A 110 -18.63 -38.19 13.40
C PHE A 110 -20.09 -38.08 12.98
N VAL A 111 -20.50 -38.87 11.98
CA VAL A 111 -21.90 -39.09 11.67
C VAL A 111 -22.37 -40.43 12.22
N SER A 112 -23.65 -40.54 12.50
CA SER A 112 -24.26 -41.79 12.93
C SER A 112 -25.64 -41.96 12.32
N ALA A 113 -25.88 -43.16 11.79
CA ALA A 113 -27.19 -43.64 11.38
C ALA A 113 -27.66 -44.75 12.33
N SER A 114 -28.97 -44.77 12.59
CA SER A 114 -29.65 -45.81 13.36
C SER A 114 -30.54 -46.66 12.47
N ASP A 115 -30.50 -47.97 12.67
CA ASP A 115 -31.44 -48.91 12.07
C ASP A 115 -32.27 -49.56 13.18
N LEU A 116 -33.57 -49.73 12.94
CA LEU A 116 -34.50 -50.28 13.93
C LEU A 116 -34.52 -51.82 13.89
N ASP A 117 -34.13 -52.44 12.77
CA ASP A 117 -34.08 -53.89 12.65
C ASP A 117 -33.06 -54.45 13.66
N GLN A 118 -33.42 -55.54 14.34
CA GLN A 118 -32.58 -56.14 15.40
C GLN A 118 -31.59 -57.17 14.83
N SER A 119 -31.80 -57.62 13.60
CA SER A 119 -30.95 -58.56 12.89
C SER A 119 -29.50 -58.09 12.82
N ARG A 120 -28.56 -59.01 13.00
CA ARG A 120 -27.13 -58.72 12.79
C ARG A 120 -26.76 -58.60 11.31
N GLU A 121 -27.58 -59.16 10.42
CA GLU A 121 -27.30 -59.20 8.99
C GLU A 121 -27.67 -57.88 8.30
N TYR A 122 -28.74 -57.22 8.75
CA TYR A 122 -29.24 -55.98 8.13
C TYR A 122 -29.64 -54.89 9.14
N GLY A 123 -29.62 -55.15 10.44
CA GLY A 123 -29.87 -54.12 11.45
C GLY A 123 -28.65 -53.26 11.79
N GLN A 124 -28.68 -52.66 12.98
CA GLN A 124 -27.72 -51.63 13.42
C GLN A 124 -26.23 -51.99 13.27
N GLU A 125 -25.86 -53.25 13.52
CA GLU A 125 -24.45 -53.70 13.46
C GLU A 125 -23.93 -53.89 12.02
N SER A 126 -24.85 -53.95 11.05
CA SER A 126 -24.55 -54.17 9.64
C SER A 126 -24.22 -52.89 8.86
N ILE A 127 -24.53 -51.72 9.43
CA ILE A 127 -24.44 -50.43 8.74
C ILE A 127 -23.03 -50.17 8.22
N ILE A 128 -22.94 -49.84 6.93
CA ILE A 128 -21.73 -49.40 6.25
C ILE A 128 -21.91 -47.98 5.72
N TYR A 129 -20.99 -47.10 6.10
CA TYR A 129 -20.96 -45.72 5.61
C TYR A 129 -20.13 -45.59 4.33
N SER A 130 -20.58 -44.70 3.46
CA SER A 130 -19.86 -44.26 2.26
C SER A 130 -20.04 -42.76 2.06
N LEU A 131 -19.07 -42.15 1.38
CA LEU A 131 -18.99 -40.71 1.18
C LEU A 131 -18.87 -40.41 -0.32
N GLU A 132 -19.70 -39.50 -0.81
CA GLU A 132 -19.64 -38.95 -2.15
C GLU A 132 -19.40 -37.44 -2.10
N GLY A 133 -18.60 -36.90 -3.01
CA GLY A 133 -18.25 -35.50 -3.06
C GLY A 133 -16.76 -35.28 -3.35
N SER A 134 -16.08 -34.51 -2.49
CA SER A 134 -14.66 -34.18 -2.65
C SER A 134 -13.74 -35.32 -2.21
N SER A 135 -12.70 -35.59 -2.99
CA SER A 135 -11.62 -36.54 -2.66
C SER A 135 -10.73 -36.08 -1.50
N GLN A 136 -10.87 -34.82 -1.07
CA GLN A 136 -10.15 -34.24 0.06
C GLN A 136 -10.69 -34.71 1.43
N PHE A 137 -11.77 -35.49 1.41
CA PHE A 137 -12.37 -36.09 2.60
C PHE A 137 -12.58 -37.58 2.39
N ARG A 138 -12.56 -38.33 3.49
CA ARG A 138 -12.92 -39.74 3.52
C ARG A 138 -13.75 -40.04 4.76
N ILE A 139 -14.53 -41.10 4.72
CA ILE A 139 -15.28 -41.61 5.87
C ILE A 139 -14.78 -42.99 6.28
N ASN A 140 -14.68 -43.23 7.58
CA ASN A 140 -14.52 -44.58 8.11
C ASN A 140 -15.85 -45.33 7.96
N THR A 141 -15.81 -46.45 7.24
CA THR A 141 -16.99 -47.22 6.85
C THR A 141 -17.76 -47.82 8.02
N ARG A 142 -17.17 -47.91 9.22
CA ARG A 142 -17.81 -48.48 10.42
C ARG A 142 -18.09 -47.46 11.51
N SER A 143 -17.17 -46.52 11.76
CA SER A 143 -17.35 -45.52 12.82
C SER A 143 -18.11 -44.27 12.39
N GLY A 144 -18.27 -44.03 11.08
CA GLY A 144 -18.85 -42.79 10.56
C GLY A 144 -17.95 -41.57 10.74
N GLU A 145 -16.68 -41.77 11.10
CA GLU A 145 -15.70 -40.69 11.24
C GLU A 145 -15.30 -40.12 9.88
N ILE A 146 -15.54 -38.84 9.66
CA ILE A 146 -15.07 -38.12 8.47
C ILE A 146 -13.72 -37.48 8.80
N THR A 147 -12.70 -37.76 7.99
CA THR A 147 -11.35 -37.19 8.13
C THR A 147 -10.90 -36.51 6.83
N THR A 148 -10.01 -35.51 6.93
CA THR A 148 -9.34 -34.94 5.76
C THR A 148 -8.33 -35.93 5.15
N THR A 149 -8.08 -35.84 3.84
CA THR A 149 -7.06 -36.66 3.13
C THR A 149 -5.88 -35.83 2.63
N SER A 150 -6.05 -34.52 2.53
CA SER A 150 -5.05 -33.55 2.07
C SER A 150 -5.21 -32.24 2.84
N LEU A 151 -4.24 -31.34 2.69
CA LEU A 151 -4.36 -29.97 3.18
C LEU A 151 -5.50 -29.27 2.44
N LEU A 152 -6.21 -28.41 3.17
CA LEU A 152 -7.28 -27.58 2.64
C LEU A 152 -6.74 -26.16 2.46
N ASP A 153 -7.33 -25.44 1.52
CA ASP A 153 -6.94 -24.08 1.15
C ASP A 153 -8.23 -23.33 0.80
N ARG A 154 -8.55 -22.31 1.59
CA ARG A 154 -9.76 -21.51 1.46
C ARG A 154 -9.67 -20.57 0.26
N GLU A 155 -8.50 -20.03 -0.07
CA GLU A 155 -8.27 -19.18 -1.23
C GLU A 155 -8.55 -19.94 -2.53
N THR A 156 -8.27 -21.25 -2.53
CA THR A 156 -8.65 -22.14 -3.64
C THR A 156 -10.13 -22.53 -3.58
N LYS A 157 -10.61 -23.03 -2.42
CA LYS A 157 -12.00 -23.47 -2.26
C LYS A 157 -12.46 -23.45 -0.80
N PHE A 158 -13.42 -22.59 -0.50
CA PHE A 158 -13.88 -22.32 0.87
C PHE A 158 -15.09 -23.14 1.35
N GLU A 159 -15.77 -23.89 0.46
CA GLU A 159 -16.97 -24.65 0.82
C GLU A 159 -17.02 -26.03 0.14
N TYR A 160 -17.46 -27.03 0.90
CA TYR A 160 -17.67 -28.41 0.44
C TYR A 160 -19.03 -28.90 0.88
N ILE A 161 -19.74 -29.55 -0.04
CA ILE A 161 -20.96 -30.28 0.24
C ILE A 161 -20.66 -31.75 -0.04
N LEU A 162 -20.74 -32.57 0.99
CA LEU A 162 -20.54 -34.01 0.89
C LEU A 162 -21.89 -34.72 1.11
N ILE A 163 -22.08 -35.83 0.42
CA ILE A 163 -23.25 -36.70 0.59
C ILE A 163 -22.77 -37.94 1.32
N VAL A 164 -23.31 -38.18 2.50
CA VAL A 164 -23.02 -39.39 3.27
C VAL A 164 -24.16 -40.36 3.10
N ARG A 165 -23.82 -41.60 2.76
CA ARG A 165 -24.76 -42.69 2.57
C ARG A 165 -24.48 -43.78 3.59
N ALA A 166 -25.50 -44.21 4.32
CA ALA A 166 -25.48 -45.39 5.17
C ALA A 166 -26.29 -46.48 4.47
N VAL A 167 -25.72 -47.67 4.31
CA VAL A 167 -26.42 -48.85 3.79
C VAL A 167 -26.43 -49.94 4.84
N ASP A 168 -27.52 -50.69 4.91
CA ASP A 168 -27.57 -51.91 5.71
C ASP A 168 -26.87 -53.08 5.00
N GLY A 169 -26.81 -54.23 5.66
CA GLY A 169 -26.29 -55.47 5.08
C GLY A 169 -27.29 -56.27 4.24
N GLY A 170 -28.44 -55.69 3.87
CA GLY A 170 -29.35 -56.26 2.88
C GLY A 170 -28.65 -56.47 1.53
N VAL A 171 -29.11 -57.45 0.76
CA VAL A 171 -28.49 -57.82 -0.53
C VAL A 171 -29.41 -57.44 -1.70
N ALA A 172 -28.81 -56.89 -2.75
CA ALA A 172 -29.49 -56.49 -3.98
C ALA A 172 -30.71 -55.57 -3.70
N ASN A 173 -31.92 -56.02 -4.04
CA ASN A 173 -33.13 -55.20 -3.92
C ASN A 173 -33.62 -55.03 -2.48
N ASN A 174 -33.07 -55.81 -1.52
CA ASN A 174 -33.44 -55.70 -0.12
C ASN A 174 -32.54 -54.72 0.66
N GLN A 175 -31.47 -54.21 0.04
CA GLN A 175 -30.60 -53.25 0.70
C GLN A 175 -31.29 -51.90 0.86
N LYS A 176 -31.44 -51.40 2.08
CA LYS A 176 -31.98 -50.06 2.35
C LYS A 176 -30.85 -49.06 2.51
N THR A 177 -31.21 -47.79 2.46
CA THR A 177 -30.25 -46.70 2.40
C THR A 177 -30.78 -45.46 3.10
N GLY A 178 -29.96 -44.91 3.99
CA GLY A 178 -30.06 -43.55 4.52
C GLY A 178 -29.12 -42.59 3.81
N ILE A 179 -29.52 -41.33 3.65
CA ILE A 179 -28.69 -40.27 3.09
C ILE A 179 -28.75 -39.02 3.99
N ALA A 180 -27.61 -38.39 4.22
CA ALA A 180 -27.49 -37.07 4.84
C ALA A 180 -26.46 -36.21 4.11
N THR A 181 -26.56 -34.89 4.22
CA THR A 181 -25.55 -33.96 3.69
C THR A 181 -24.63 -33.44 4.77
N VAL A 182 -23.37 -33.18 4.41
CA VAL A 182 -22.39 -32.53 5.28
C VAL A 182 -21.86 -31.30 4.57
N ASN A 183 -22.21 -30.13 5.10
CA ASN A 183 -21.78 -28.83 4.60
C ASN A 183 -20.59 -28.35 5.44
N ILE A 184 -19.43 -28.27 4.81
CA ILE A 184 -18.17 -27.87 5.44
C ILE A 184 -17.78 -26.51 4.86
N THR A 185 -17.65 -25.51 5.72
CA THR A 185 -17.06 -24.21 5.37
C THR A 185 -15.69 -24.06 6.00
N LEU A 186 -14.73 -23.50 5.26
CA LEU A 186 -13.40 -23.23 5.79
C LEU A 186 -13.36 -21.87 6.49
N HIS A 187 -12.80 -21.86 7.70
CA HIS A 187 -12.41 -20.64 8.39
C HIS A 187 -11.00 -20.25 7.97
N ASP A 188 -10.88 -18.97 7.65
CA ASP A 188 -9.68 -18.30 7.18
C ASP A 188 -8.58 -18.28 8.26
N ILE A 189 -7.35 -18.55 7.84
CA ILE A 189 -6.12 -18.44 8.62
C ILE A 189 -5.23 -17.41 7.92
N ASN A 190 -4.56 -16.55 8.69
CA ASN A 190 -3.64 -15.56 8.14
C ASN A 190 -2.34 -16.23 7.66
N ASP A 191 -2.36 -16.84 6.48
CA ASP A 191 -1.24 -17.58 5.90
C ASP A 191 -0.73 -17.01 4.57
N ASN A 192 -1.43 -16.03 4.00
CA ASN A 192 -0.93 -15.23 2.89
C ASN A 192 -0.32 -13.92 3.39
N ARG A 193 0.53 -13.32 2.55
CA ARG A 193 1.16 -12.02 2.83
C ARG A 193 0.66 -11.02 1.80
N PRO A 194 0.61 -9.73 2.12
CA PRO A 194 0.25 -8.73 1.13
C PRO A 194 1.27 -8.70 -0.02
N ILE A 195 0.79 -8.57 -1.25
CA ILE A 195 1.59 -8.52 -2.48
C ILE A 195 1.34 -7.19 -3.19
N TRP A 196 2.41 -6.45 -3.51
CA TRP A 196 2.35 -5.20 -4.28
C TRP A 196 1.77 -5.40 -5.68
N LYS A 197 1.04 -4.39 -6.17
CA LYS A 197 0.42 -4.35 -7.50
C LYS A 197 0.88 -3.10 -8.25
N ASP A 198 0.97 -3.18 -9.57
CA ASP A 198 1.25 -2.01 -10.42
C ASP A 198 2.64 -1.36 -10.20
N GLU A 199 3.63 -2.16 -9.81
CA GLU A 199 5.03 -1.71 -9.78
C GLU A 199 5.61 -1.55 -11.21
N PRO A 200 6.50 -0.57 -11.47
CA PRO A 200 7.08 0.39 -10.52
C PRO A 200 6.20 1.64 -10.29
N TYR A 201 6.30 2.24 -9.09
CA TYR A 201 5.60 3.47 -8.75
C TYR A 201 6.43 4.71 -9.06
N LEU A 202 6.01 5.48 -10.07
CA LEU A 202 6.66 6.71 -10.52
C LEU A 202 5.68 7.89 -10.40
N ALA A 203 6.09 8.96 -9.74
CA ALA A 203 5.28 10.15 -9.54
C ALA A 203 6.02 11.42 -9.97
N ASN A 204 5.28 12.41 -10.47
CA ASN A 204 5.79 13.76 -10.71
C ASN A 204 5.14 14.70 -9.69
N VAL A 205 5.94 15.53 -9.02
CA VAL A 205 5.45 16.51 -8.05
C VAL A 205 6.18 17.82 -8.31
N VAL A 206 5.46 18.92 -8.43
CA VAL A 206 6.10 20.24 -8.55
C VAL A 206 6.61 20.64 -7.17
N GLU A 207 7.82 21.17 -7.09
CA GLU A 207 8.30 21.74 -5.83
C GLU A 207 7.43 22.89 -5.34
N MET A 208 7.62 23.31 -4.08
CA MET A 208 6.76 24.30 -3.41
C MET A 208 5.26 23.96 -3.40
N SER A 209 4.88 22.74 -3.77
CA SER A 209 3.49 22.27 -3.75
C SER A 209 2.91 22.38 -2.32
N PRO A 210 1.66 22.87 -2.18
CA PRO A 210 1.05 22.99 -0.87
C PRO A 210 0.85 21.64 -0.20
N VAL A 211 0.61 21.66 1.11
CA VAL A 211 0.14 20.50 1.86
C VAL A 211 -1.08 19.87 1.21
N ASP A 212 -1.21 18.55 1.29
CA ASP A 212 -2.33 17.76 0.74
C ASP A 212 -2.32 17.59 -0.79
N THR A 213 -1.27 18.02 -1.47
CA THR A 213 -1.08 17.74 -2.90
C THR A 213 -0.98 16.24 -3.14
N ASP A 214 -1.75 15.74 -4.10
CA ASP A 214 -1.78 14.32 -4.47
C ASP A 214 -0.49 13.93 -5.19
N VAL A 215 0.19 12.87 -4.71
CA VAL A 215 1.44 12.37 -5.31
C VAL A 215 1.17 11.13 -6.15
N ILE A 216 0.75 10.04 -5.50
CA ILE A 216 0.40 8.77 -6.13
C ILE A 216 -0.39 7.90 -5.14
N THR A 217 -1.01 6.82 -5.61
CA THR A 217 -1.57 5.77 -4.75
C THR A 217 -0.83 4.47 -5.01
N VAL A 218 -0.30 3.86 -3.94
CA VAL A 218 0.25 2.49 -3.98
C VAL A 218 -0.83 1.47 -3.65
N SER A 219 -0.68 0.24 -4.14
CA SER A 219 -1.68 -0.81 -3.98
C SER A 219 -1.04 -2.15 -3.65
N ALA A 220 -1.55 -2.83 -2.64
CA ALA A 220 -1.22 -4.19 -2.29
C ALA A 220 -2.50 -5.02 -2.15
N PHE A 221 -2.39 -6.30 -2.46
CA PHE A 221 -3.48 -7.26 -2.36
C PHE A 221 -3.07 -8.41 -1.44
N ASP A 222 -3.97 -8.75 -0.53
CA ASP A 222 -3.86 -9.92 0.33
C ASP A 222 -5.12 -10.78 0.09
N PRO A 223 -4.96 -12.07 -0.29
CA PRO A 223 -6.08 -12.94 -0.64
C PRO A 223 -6.87 -13.46 0.58
N ASP A 224 -6.38 -13.25 1.80
CA ASP A 224 -7.04 -13.69 3.03
C ASP A 224 -8.35 -12.90 3.27
N ARG A 225 -9.17 -13.36 4.21
CA ARG A 225 -10.51 -12.81 4.44
C ARG A 225 -10.53 -11.85 5.64
N GLY A 226 -11.26 -10.75 5.49
CA GLY A 226 -11.54 -9.86 6.62
C GLY A 226 -10.30 -9.11 7.10
N GLU A 227 -9.96 -9.22 8.39
CA GLU A 227 -8.77 -8.54 8.94
C GLU A 227 -7.46 -9.14 8.41
N ASN A 228 -7.44 -10.45 8.12
CA ASN A 228 -6.28 -11.15 7.56
C ASN A 228 -5.95 -10.63 6.14
N GLY A 229 -6.97 -10.34 5.33
CA GLY A 229 -6.76 -9.70 4.02
C GLY A 229 -6.68 -8.17 4.03
N SER A 230 -6.86 -7.53 5.19
CA SER A 230 -6.95 -6.07 5.27
C SER A 230 -5.57 -5.44 5.40
N VAL A 231 -5.07 -4.87 4.32
CA VAL A 231 -3.75 -4.24 4.28
C VAL A 231 -3.67 -2.86 4.97
N VAL A 232 -2.50 -2.56 5.53
CA VAL A 232 -2.14 -1.32 6.21
C VAL A 232 -0.80 -0.81 5.67
N TYR A 233 -0.84 0.33 5.00
CA TYR A 233 0.34 0.95 4.41
C TYR A 233 1.05 1.87 5.41
N THR A 234 2.39 1.85 5.42
CA THR A 234 3.23 2.70 6.26
C THR A 234 4.45 3.17 5.47
N ILE A 235 4.81 4.45 5.59
CA ILE A 235 6.10 4.95 5.09
C ILE A 235 7.17 4.60 6.14
N ASN A 236 8.13 3.76 5.76
CA ASN A 236 9.19 3.29 6.65
C ASN A 236 10.52 3.17 5.87
N PRO A 237 11.57 3.92 6.25
CA PRO A 237 11.65 4.83 7.40
C PRO A 237 10.70 6.04 7.27
N PRO A 238 10.33 6.70 8.38
CA PRO A 238 9.49 7.89 8.35
C PRO A 238 10.05 8.97 7.42
N ASN A 239 9.19 9.57 6.62
CA ASN A 239 9.54 10.62 5.66
C ASN A 239 8.86 11.93 6.08
N PRO A 240 9.60 13.04 6.30
CA PRO A 240 9.01 14.29 6.76
C PRO A 240 8.23 15.03 5.66
N PHE A 241 8.50 14.76 4.37
CA PHE A 241 7.90 15.45 3.23
C PHE A 241 6.59 14.84 2.75
N TYR A 242 6.35 13.57 3.11
CA TYR A 242 5.20 12.82 2.61
C TYR A 242 4.44 12.11 3.72
N ARG A 243 3.16 11.92 3.50
CA ARG A 243 2.29 11.11 4.35
C ARG A 243 1.48 10.16 3.51
N ILE A 244 1.18 9.01 4.08
CA ILE A 244 0.36 7.97 3.45
C ILE A 244 -0.93 7.76 4.23
N ASN A 245 -2.04 7.65 3.51
CA ASN A 245 -3.26 7.15 4.08
C ASN A 245 -3.15 5.62 4.27
N ARG A 246 -3.21 5.19 5.53
CA ARG A 246 -2.94 3.81 5.94
C ARG A 246 -3.88 2.76 5.33
N THR A 247 -5.08 3.13 4.88
CA THR A 247 -6.05 2.17 4.33
C THR A 247 -6.16 2.24 2.80
N THR A 248 -5.91 3.41 2.21
CA THR A 248 -6.08 3.61 0.76
C THR A 248 -4.77 3.58 -0.01
N GLY A 249 -3.61 3.63 0.65
CA GLY A 249 -2.31 3.70 0.00
C GLY A 249 -2.03 5.05 -0.69
N LYS A 250 -2.92 6.04 -0.54
CA LYS A 250 -2.77 7.36 -1.15
C LYS A 250 -1.69 8.18 -0.43
N ILE A 251 -0.70 8.64 -1.20
CA ILE A 251 0.42 9.45 -0.73
C ILE A 251 0.17 10.92 -1.08
N ARG A 252 0.42 11.80 -0.12
CA ARG A 252 0.30 13.26 -0.24
C ARG A 252 1.50 13.97 0.36
N THR A 253 1.75 15.20 -0.06
CA THR A 253 2.73 16.11 0.58
C THR A 253 2.32 16.37 2.03
N SER A 254 3.27 16.43 2.96
CA SER A 254 3.02 16.63 4.39
C SER A 254 2.79 18.11 4.77
N GLY A 255 3.24 19.03 3.93
CA GLY A 255 3.31 20.47 4.21
C GLY A 255 4.71 20.96 4.55
N VAL A 256 5.68 20.06 4.75
CA VAL A 256 7.10 20.42 4.68
C VAL A 256 7.44 20.74 3.23
N VAL A 257 8.16 21.84 3.02
CA VAL A 257 8.51 22.32 1.68
C VAL A 257 9.34 21.28 0.94
N LEU A 258 8.90 20.96 -0.27
CA LEU A 258 9.71 20.27 -1.27
C LEU A 258 10.47 21.34 -2.03
N ASP A 259 11.79 21.25 -2.03
CA ASP A 259 12.71 22.22 -2.61
C ASP A 259 13.74 21.41 -3.42
N ARG A 260 13.74 21.59 -4.73
CA ARG A 260 14.56 20.84 -5.69
C ARG A 260 16.02 21.26 -5.58
N GLU A 261 16.28 22.52 -5.27
CA GLU A 261 17.59 23.16 -5.11
C GLU A 261 18.23 22.88 -3.73
N ASN A 262 17.49 22.24 -2.81
CA ASN A 262 17.99 21.89 -1.49
C ASN A 262 19.32 21.11 -1.57
N THR A 263 20.34 21.66 -0.91
CA THR A 263 21.72 21.14 -0.94
C THR A 263 21.96 20.01 0.07
N ASP A 264 21.03 19.75 0.99
CA ASP A 264 21.13 18.62 1.91
C ASP A 264 20.81 17.30 1.17
N ALA A 265 21.83 16.45 1.05
CA ALA A 265 21.73 15.21 0.29
C ALA A 265 20.70 14.23 0.85
N LYS A 266 20.45 14.25 2.16
CA LYS A 266 19.52 13.33 2.82
C LYS A 266 18.08 13.77 2.57
N ASP A 267 17.80 15.06 2.72
CA ASP A 267 16.49 15.61 2.42
C ASP A 267 16.18 15.48 0.93
N ALA A 268 17.14 15.80 0.04
CA ALA A 268 16.99 15.61 -1.40
C ALA A 268 16.67 14.14 -1.77
N GLU A 269 17.29 13.16 -1.12
CA GLU A 269 16.95 11.75 -1.31
C GLU A 269 15.53 11.43 -0.78
N MET A 270 15.17 11.90 0.41
CA MET A 270 13.84 11.68 1.00
C MET A 270 12.72 12.36 0.21
N MET A 271 12.99 13.49 -0.45
CA MET A 271 12.02 14.13 -1.34
C MET A 271 11.80 13.32 -2.63
N ARG A 272 12.79 12.54 -3.07
CA ARG A 272 12.74 11.78 -4.34
C ARG A 272 12.43 10.30 -4.18
N LYS A 273 12.52 9.76 -2.96
CA LYS A 273 12.27 8.34 -2.67
C LYS A 273 11.39 8.17 -1.44
N ILE A 274 10.28 7.46 -1.63
CA ILE A 274 9.36 7.12 -0.55
C ILE A 274 9.34 5.60 -0.41
N VAL A 275 9.91 5.08 0.67
CA VAL A 275 9.89 3.64 0.97
C VAL A 275 8.61 3.32 1.74
N VAL A 276 7.81 2.42 1.18
CA VAL A 276 6.53 2.02 1.75
C VAL A 276 6.56 0.54 2.10
N SER A 277 6.19 0.22 3.33
CA SER A 277 5.89 -1.13 3.79
C SER A 277 4.39 -1.35 3.88
N VAL A 278 3.97 -2.59 3.75
CA VAL A 278 2.57 -3.00 3.91
C VAL A 278 2.49 -4.24 4.79
N THR A 279 1.51 -4.23 5.68
CA THR A 279 1.23 -5.29 6.65
C THR A 279 -0.27 -5.56 6.64
N ASP A 280 -0.69 -6.80 6.78
CA ASP A 280 -2.10 -7.11 7.05
C ASP A 280 -2.54 -6.71 8.47
N ARG A 281 -3.78 -7.04 8.84
CA ARG A 281 -4.29 -6.90 10.22
C ARG A 281 -4.53 -8.25 10.90
N GLY A 282 -3.98 -9.32 10.35
CA GLY A 282 -4.08 -10.65 10.93
C GLY A 282 -3.33 -10.77 12.27
N ARG A 283 -3.51 -11.92 12.92
CA ARG A 283 -2.88 -12.21 14.22
C ARG A 283 -2.22 -13.60 14.20
N PRO A 284 -0.88 -13.70 14.13
CA PRO A 284 0.07 -12.60 14.02
C PRO A 284 -0.01 -11.89 12.66
N PRO A 285 0.34 -10.60 12.58
CA PRO A 285 0.29 -9.88 11.32
C PRO A 285 1.44 -10.30 10.40
N LEU A 286 1.17 -10.42 9.10
CA LEU A 286 2.17 -10.71 8.08
C LEU A 286 2.47 -9.46 7.24
N GLN A 287 3.76 -9.28 6.96
CA GLN A 287 4.26 -8.19 6.11
C GLN A 287 4.57 -8.72 4.73
N ALA A 288 4.47 -7.85 3.72
CA ALA A 288 5.01 -8.13 2.39
C ALA A 288 6.49 -8.54 2.48
N SER A 289 6.94 -9.40 1.56
CA SER A 289 8.31 -9.90 1.51
C SER A 289 9.35 -8.80 1.34
N SER A 290 8.99 -7.70 0.69
CA SER A 290 9.81 -6.50 0.53
C SER A 290 8.98 -5.24 0.63
N SER A 291 9.62 -4.15 1.05
CA SER A 291 9.05 -2.80 0.88
C SER A 291 9.13 -2.40 -0.59
N THR A 292 8.21 -1.54 -1.03
CA THR A 292 8.26 -0.91 -2.36
C THR A 292 8.82 0.50 -2.25
N THR A 293 9.36 1.03 -3.35
CA THR A 293 9.88 2.40 -3.41
C THR A 293 9.13 3.18 -4.47
N VAL A 294 8.49 4.28 -4.04
CA VAL A 294 7.96 5.29 -4.96
C VAL A 294 9.09 6.23 -5.33
N THR A 295 9.38 6.36 -6.62
CA THR A 295 10.34 7.34 -7.13
C THR A 295 9.59 8.60 -7.54
N VAL A 296 9.94 9.72 -6.92
CA VAL A 296 9.37 11.03 -7.19
C VAL A 296 10.34 11.84 -8.04
N ASN A 297 9.88 12.23 -9.21
CA ASN A 297 10.51 13.25 -10.03
C ASN A 297 9.98 14.63 -9.59
N LEU A 298 10.80 15.37 -8.84
CA LEU A 298 10.48 16.75 -8.52
C LEU A 298 10.65 17.63 -9.75
N LEU A 299 9.55 18.25 -10.18
CA LEU A 299 9.52 19.20 -11.27
C LEU A 299 9.86 20.58 -10.75
N ASP A 300 10.74 21.26 -11.49
CA ASP A 300 11.23 22.59 -11.23
C ASP A 300 10.13 23.66 -11.32
N LEU A 301 10.12 24.58 -10.37
CA LEU A 301 9.34 25.80 -10.37
C LEU A 301 10.29 26.99 -10.43
N ASN A 302 10.01 28.03 -11.22
CA ASN A 302 10.81 29.25 -11.27
C ASN A 302 10.66 30.07 -9.97
N ASP A 303 11.26 29.60 -8.88
CA ASP A 303 11.05 30.09 -7.53
C ASP A 303 12.29 30.77 -6.93
N ASN A 304 13.42 30.78 -7.65
CA ASN A 304 14.60 31.57 -7.31
C ASN A 304 14.72 32.82 -8.21
N ASP A 305 15.34 33.87 -7.67
CA ASP A 305 15.73 35.04 -8.46
C ASP A 305 17.20 34.88 -8.87
N PRO A 306 17.63 35.36 -10.06
CA PRO A 306 19.04 35.37 -10.41
C PRO A 306 19.87 36.14 -9.37
N VAL A 307 20.97 35.57 -8.84
CA VAL A 307 21.78 36.19 -7.78
C VAL A 307 23.16 36.59 -8.27
N PHE A 308 23.46 37.90 -8.20
CA PHE A 308 24.80 38.43 -8.44
C PHE A 308 25.80 37.94 -7.38
N GLN A 309 26.87 37.29 -7.82
CA GLN A 309 27.94 36.74 -7.00
C GLN A 309 29.09 37.74 -6.85
N ASN A 310 29.93 37.60 -5.82
CA ASN A 310 31.17 38.39 -5.64
C ASN A 310 30.94 39.91 -5.50
N LEU A 311 29.88 40.31 -4.80
CA LEU A 311 29.62 41.72 -4.48
C LEU A 311 30.59 42.24 -3.40
N PRO A 312 30.93 43.55 -3.37
CA PRO A 312 30.48 44.59 -4.31
C PRO A 312 31.22 44.54 -5.65
N TYR A 313 30.56 44.99 -6.71
CA TYR A 313 31.17 45.11 -8.03
C TYR A 313 31.89 46.45 -8.19
N THR A 314 33.22 46.36 -8.27
CA THR A 314 34.10 47.48 -8.57
C THR A 314 35.09 47.04 -9.65
N ALA A 315 35.27 47.88 -10.67
CA ALA A 315 36.29 47.73 -11.69
C ALA A 315 37.17 48.99 -11.71
N GLU A 316 38.48 48.80 -11.84
CA GLU A 316 39.43 49.90 -12.03
C GLU A 316 40.05 49.75 -13.41
N VAL A 317 39.98 50.81 -14.22
CA VAL A 317 40.37 50.76 -15.62
C VAL A 317 41.16 52.02 -15.96
N PRO A 318 42.41 51.90 -16.44
CA PRO A 318 43.16 53.05 -16.94
C PRO A 318 42.42 53.76 -18.07
N GLU A 319 42.53 55.08 -18.11
CA GLU A 319 42.04 55.85 -19.25
C GLU A 319 42.85 55.59 -20.53
N GLY A 320 42.39 56.14 -21.66
CA GLY A 320 43.08 56.02 -22.94
C GLY A 320 43.11 54.60 -23.54
N LEU A 321 42.52 53.60 -22.88
CA LEU A 321 42.41 52.25 -23.43
C LEU A 321 41.62 52.23 -24.75
N PRO A 322 41.99 51.38 -25.72
CA PRO A 322 41.29 51.27 -26.99
C PRO A 322 39.79 50.96 -26.82
N VAL A 323 38.99 51.43 -27.77
CA VAL A 323 37.56 51.06 -27.88
C VAL A 323 37.41 49.53 -27.90
N SER A 324 36.35 49.03 -27.28
CA SER A 324 36.06 47.58 -27.11
C SER A 324 36.99 46.86 -26.13
N SER A 325 37.67 47.60 -25.24
CA SER A 325 38.41 46.99 -24.13
C SER A 325 37.45 46.35 -23.12
N SER A 326 37.80 45.17 -22.63
CA SER A 326 37.04 44.46 -21.59
C SER A 326 37.20 45.15 -20.24
N ILE A 327 36.07 45.49 -19.62
CA ILE A 327 36.03 46.27 -18.37
C ILE A 327 35.77 45.35 -17.18
N PHE A 328 34.67 44.59 -17.26
CA PHE A 328 34.22 43.75 -16.17
C PHE A 328 33.32 42.64 -16.72
N GLN A 329 33.33 41.46 -16.10
CA GLN A 329 32.40 40.39 -16.43
C GLN A 329 31.56 40.05 -15.20
N VAL A 330 30.24 40.19 -15.32
CA VAL A 330 29.35 39.82 -14.21
C VAL A 330 29.24 38.32 -14.03
N SER A 331 29.04 37.90 -12.79
CA SER A 331 28.79 36.51 -12.43
C SER A 331 27.46 36.43 -11.70
N VAL A 332 26.47 35.79 -12.33
CA VAL A 332 25.14 35.59 -11.77
C VAL A 332 24.84 34.10 -11.76
N LEU A 333 24.27 33.64 -10.65
CA LEU A 333 23.82 32.26 -10.47
C LEU A 333 22.31 32.26 -10.31
N ASP A 334 21.65 31.41 -11.07
CA ASP A 334 20.26 31.06 -10.87
C ASP A 334 20.20 29.52 -10.77
N PRO A 335 19.76 28.97 -9.62
CA PRO A 335 19.84 27.53 -9.36
C PRO A 335 18.75 26.72 -10.08
N ASP A 336 17.74 27.37 -10.64
CA ASP A 336 16.58 26.72 -11.26
C ASP A 336 16.97 25.95 -12.54
N GLU A 337 16.13 24.99 -12.95
CA GLU A 337 16.41 24.09 -14.07
C GLU A 337 16.10 24.72 -15.43
N SER A 338 16.93 24.41 -16.42
CA SER A 338 16.68 24.75 -17.83
C SER A 338 16.41 26.25 -18.03
N SER A 339 15.29 26.64 -18.66
CA SER A 339 14.98 28.04 -18.94
C SER A 339 14.82 28.90 -17.69
N ASN A 340 14.44 28.30 -16.56
CA ASN A 340 14.26 29.00 -15.30
C ASN A 340 15.62 29.45 -14.72
N GLY A 341 16.69 28.68 -14.93
CA GLY A 341 18.05 29.08 -14.54
C GLY A 341 18.86 29.84 -15.60
N VAL A 342 18.33 30.04 -16.82
CA VAL A 342 19.09 30.69 -17.91
C VAL A 342 18.97 32.21 -17.79
N VAL A 343 20.06 32.84 -17.38
CA VAL A 343 20.13 34.29 -17.14
C VAL A 343 20.50 35.07 -18.39
N THR A 344 19.80 36.19 -18.60
CA THR A 344 20.13 37.24 -19.56
C THR A 344 20.40 38.56 -18.85
N TYR A 345 21.32 39.35 -19.41
CA TYR A 345 21.79 40.59 -18.82
C TYR A 345 21.34 41.81 -19.60
N SER A 346 21.00 42.88 -18.89
CA SER A 346 20.70 44.19 -19.48
C SER A 346 21.14 45.33 -18.56
N MET A 347 21.38 46.50 -19.13
CA MET A 347 21.62 47.72 -18.36
C MET A 347 20.32 48.52 -18.25
N GLN A 348 20.11 49.18 -17.12
CA GLN A 348 18.91 50.00 -16.93
C GLN A 348 18.84 51.12 -17.97
N VAL A 349 17.68 51.27 -18.62
CA VAL A 349 17.41 52.31 -19.61
C VAL A 349 17.43 53.70 -18.95
N GLY A 350 18.09 54.68 -19.58
CA GLY A 350 18.19 56.05 -19.10
C GLY A 350 19.58 56.48 -18.60
N MET A 351 20.59 55.63 -18.77
CA MET A 351 21.99 56.00 -18.54
C MET A 351 22.42 57.08 -19.55
N PRO A 352 23.01 58.21 -19.10
CA PRO A 352 23.16 59.41 -19.92
C PRO A 352 24.19 59.31 -21.07
N ARG A 353 25.02 58.25 -21.12
CA ARG A 353 26.03 58.05 -22.16
C ARG A 353 26.17 56.57 -22.51
N LEU A 354 26.40 56.29 -23.80
CA LEU A 354 26.51 54.94 -24.38
C LEU A 354 27.94 54.39 -24.27
N ASP A 355 28.75 54.85 -23.30
CA ASP A 355 30.20 54.59 -23.17
C ASP A 355 30.54 53.12 -22.89
N PHE A 356 29.53 52.32 -22.52
CA PHE A 356 29.65 50.89 -22.27
C PHE A 356 28.58 50.12 -23.01
N VAL A 357 28.92 48.88 -23.41
CA VAL A 357 27.97 47.88 -23.89
C VAL A 357 28.11 46.62 -23.06
N LEU A 358 26.98 46.00 -22.73
CA LEU A 358 26.88 44.76 -21.98
C LEU A 358 26.43 43.65 -22.92
N ASN A 359 27.22 42.59 -23.01
CA ASN A 359 26.81 41.38 -23.70
C ASN A 359 25.73 40.65 -22.89
N SER A 360 24.55 40.49 -23.49
CA SER A 360 23.37 39.96 -22.82
C SER A 360 23.44 38.48 -22.43
N SER A 361 24.38 37.70 -22.99
CA SER A 361 24.53 36.27 -22.67
C SER A 361 25.79 35.98 -21.86
N THR A 362 26.90 36.70 -22.08
CA THR A 362 28.16 36.42 -21.37
C THR A 362 28.36 37.28 -20.12
N GLY A 363 27.60 38.37 -19.99
CA GLY A 363 27.77 39.32 -18.89
C GLY A 363 29.02 40.20 -19.01
N LEU A 364 29.73 40.14 -20.13
CA LEU A 364 30.93 40.96 -20.37
C LEU A 364 30.53 42.39 -20.71
N ILE A 365 31.13 43.34 -20.00
CA ILE A 365 31.02 44.78 -20.23
C ILE A 365 32.28 45.24 -20.94
N THR A 366 32.12 45.94 -22.06
CA THR A 366 33.21 46.53 -22.85
C THR A 366 32.98 48.01 -23.08
N SER A 367 34.05 48.79 -23.22
CA SER A 367 33.95 50.21 -23.60
C SER A 367 33.53 50.38 -25.06
N THR A 368 32.72 51.39 -25.35
CA THR A 368 32.38 51.80 -26.74
C THR A 368 33.16 53.04 -27.19
N THR A 369 33.77 53.73 -26.23
CA THR A 369 34.60 54.91 -26.40
C THR A 369 35.94 54.71 -25.68
N THR A 370 36.91 55.57 -25.97
CA THR A 370 38.09 55.74 -25.12
C THR A 370 37.65 56.50 -23.88
N LEU A 371 37.91 55.94 -22.69
CA LEU A 371 37.59 56.59 -21.43
C LEU A 371 38.64 57.68 -21.15
N ASP A 372 38.19 58.76 -20.53
CA ASP A 372 38.93 59.97 -20.18
C ASP A 372 38.49 60.34 -18.75
N ARG A 373 39.46 60.38 -17.84
CA ARG A 373 39.26 60.55 -16.40
C ARG A 373 38.93 62.01 -16.06
N GLU A 374 39.57 62.97 -16.72
CA GLU A 374 39.32 64.41 -16.59
C GLU A 374 37.86 64.74 -16.93
N GLN A 375 37.28 63.98 -17.86
CA GLN A 375 35.86 64.07 -18.19
C GLN A 375 34.97 63.35 -17.18
N ILE A 376 35.22 62.07 -16.90
CA ILE A 376 34.43 61.25 -15.96
C ILE A 376 35.34 60.26 -15.23
N ALA A 377 35.64 60.55 -13.96
CA ALA A 377 36.45 59.68 -13.10
C ALA A 377 35.72 58.42 -12.61
N GLU A 378 34.39 58.45 -12.45
CA GLU A 378 33.62 57.30 -11.94
C GLU A 378 32.28 57.10 -12.68
N TYR A 379 31.96 55.84 -12.98
CA TYR A 379 30.68 55.42 -13.53
C TYR A 379 29.94 54.46 -12.58
N TYR A 380 28.61 54.61 -12.56
CA TYR A 380 27.70 53.75 -11.78
C TYR A 380 26.73 53.06 -12.72
N LEU A 381 27.07 51.83 -13.15
CA LEU A 381 26.24 51.05 -14.08
C LEU A 381 25.24 50.20 -13.31
N ARG A 382 23.93 50.47 -13.47
CA ARG A 382 22.88 49.62 -12.91
C ARG A 382 22.57 48.46 -13.86
N LEU A 383 22.94 47.26 -13.42
CA LEU A 383 22.82 46.01 -14.15
C LEU A 383 21.57 45.26 -13.70
N ILE A 384 20.90 44.61 -14.64
CA ILE A 384 19.70 43.80 -14.43
C ILE A 384 20.01 42.40 -14.97
N ALA A 385 19.85 41.39 -14.12
CA ALA A 385 19.86 39.99 -14.50
C ALA A 385 18.42 39.47 -14.50
N ARG A 386 18.04 38.72 -15.53
CA ARG A 386 16.69 38.21 -15.71
C ARG A 386 16.74 36.79 -16.25
N ASP A 387 16.01 35.87 -15.63
CA ASP A 387 15.87 34.52 -16.13
C ASP A 387 15.03 34.43 -17.43
N ALA A 388 14.94 33.23 -18.01
CA ALA A 388 14.13 32.94 -19.19
C ALA A 388 12.87 32.11 -18.85
N GLY A 389 12.40 32.15 -17.61
CA GLY A 389 11.20 31.45 -17.16
C GLY A 389 9.93 31.96 -17.84
N MET A 390 8.84 31.18 -17.75
CA MET A 390 7.54 31.61 -18.32
C MET A 390 7.00 32.89 -17.67
N VAL A 391 7.21 33.01 -16.35
CA VAL A 391 7.03 34.25 -15.60
C VAL A 391 8.42 34.66 -15.11
N PRO A 392 9.12 35.53 -15.86
CA PRO A 392 10.51 35.79 -15.57
C PRO A 392 10.72 36.52 -14.25
N ARG A 393 11.77 36.14 -13.54
CA ARG A 393 12.25 36.81 -12.34
C ARG A 393 13.55 37.55 -12.62
N SER A 394 13.86 38.53 -11.77
CA SER A 394 14.97 39.43 -12.03
C SER A 394 15.56 40.04 -10.77
N SER A 395 16.86 40.31 -10.80
CA SER A 395 17.57 41.06 -9.78
C SER A 395 18.37 42.21 -10.37
N THR A 396 18.78 43.16 -9.53
CA THR A 396 19.59 44.30 -9.95
C THR A 396 20.80 44.48 -9.07
N SER A 397 21.94 44.85 -9.65
CA SER A 397 23.17 45.23 -8.95
C SER A 397 23.78 46.48 -9.58
N THR A 398 24.68 47.15 -8.87
CA THR A 398 25.41 48.33 -9.38
C THR A 398 26.89 48.01 -9.49
N LEU A 399 27.46 48.20 -10.68
CA LEU A 399 28.91 48.17 -10.91
C LEU A 399 29.46 49.60 -10.84
N THR A 400 30.47 49.79 -9.99
CA THR A 400 31.25 51.03 -9.93
C THR A 400 32.50 50.86 -10.80
N ILE A 401 32.66 51.69 -11.82
CA ILE A 401 33.89 51.72 -12.63
C ILE A 401 34.66 52.97 -12.27
N ARG A 402 35.90 52.80 -11.82
CA ARG A 402 36.83 53.89 -11.56
C ARG A 402 37.81 53.99 -12.71
N VAL A 403 37.86 55.15 -13.35
CA VAL A 403 38.86 55.43 -14.37
C VAL A 403 40.15 55.82 -13.64
N LEU A 404 41.23 55.09 -13.90
CA LEU A 404 42.54 55.38 -13.34
C LEU A 404 43.27 56.36 -14.24
N ASP A 405 43.87 57.34 -13.58
CA ASP A 405 44.64 58.42 -14.18
C ASP A 405 45.89 57.93 -14.92
N ILE A 406 46.12 58.48 -16.11
CA ILE A 406 47.36 58.37 -16.88
C ILE A 406 47.84 59.80 -17.14
N ASN A 407 49.15 60.05 -17.01
CA ASN A 407 49.72 61.36 -17.34
C ASN A 407 49.66 61.62 -18.86
N ASP A 408 48.56 62.20 -19.33
CA ASP A 408 48.36 62.59 -20.72
C ASP A 408 47.97 64.06 -20.89
N GLU A 409 47.71 64.78 -19.80
CA GLU A 409 47.61 66.23 -19.78
C GLU A 409 48.98 66.90 -19.55
N VAL A 410 49.10 68.15 -20.02
CA VAL A 410 50.36 68.91 -19.94
C VAL A 410 50.20 70.08 -18.99
N PRO A 411 51.12 70.27 -18.00
CA PRO A 411 51.10 71.42 -17.12
C PRO A 411 51.07 72.74 -17.91
N THR A 412 50.04 73.55 -17.68
CA THR A 412 49.81 74.77 -18.44
C THR A 412 49.81 76.02 -17.55
N PHE A 413 50.65 77.00 -17.91
CA PHE A 413 50.72 78.30 -17.23
C PHE A 413 49.58 79.24 -17.61
N HIS A 414 49.06 79.97 -16.62
CA HIS A 414 47.93 80.89 -16.78
C HIS A 414 48.23 82.28 -16.17
N PRO A 415 48.66 83.29 -16.97
CA PRO A 415 48.81 83.29 -18.44
C PRO A 415 50.07 82.57 -18.94
N ALA A 416 50.11 82.25 -20.25
CA ALA A 416 51.24 81.57 -20.88
C ALA A 416 52.55 82.40 -20.88
N VAL A 417 52.45 83.73 -20.72
CA VAL A 417 53.59 84.65 -20.64
C VAL A 417 53.35 85.62 -19.49
N TYR A 418 54.37 85.80 -18.65
CA TYR A 418 54.37 86.76 -17.53
C TYR A 418 55.29 87.94 -17.87
N ASP A 419 54.71 89.09 -18.22
CA ASP A 419 55.46 90.32 -18.49
C ASP A 419 55.52 91.19 -17.23
N ILE A 420 56.71 91.36 -16.66
CA ILE A 420 56.89 92.02 -15.36
C ILE A 420 58.02 93.05 -15.43
N SER A 421 57.71 94.28 -15.05
CA SER A 421 58.67 95.35 -14.88
C SER A 421 59.12 95.43 -13.41
N LEU A 422 60.42 95.36 -13.16
CA LEU A 422 61.02 95.46 -11.83
C LEU A 422 61.91 96.71 -11.74
N SER A 423 61.83 97.46 -10.64
CA SER A 423 62.72 98.59 -10.38
C SER A 423 64.11 98.11 -9.93
N GLU A 424 65.17 98.83 -10.26
CA GLU A 424 66.55 98.43 -9.91
C GLU A 424 66.87 98.53 -8.41
N ASP A 425 66.07 99.27 -7.63
CA ASP A 425 66.26 99.54 -6.20
C ASP A 425 65.48 98.58 -5.27
N VAL A 426 64.86 97.54 -5.83
CA VAL A 426 64.11 96.56 -5.01
C VAL A 426 65.03 95.82 -4.03
N PRO A 427 64.58 95.59 -2.79
CA PRO A 427 65.38 94.88 -1.80
C PRO A 427 65.56 93.40 -2.17
N ARG A 428 66.57 92.76 -1.58
CA ARG A 428 66.78 91.31 -1.69
C ARG A 428 65.52 90.55 -1.21
N ASP A 429 65.24 89.42 -1.84
CA ASP A 429 64.08 88.55 -1.57
C ASP A 429 62.71 89.21 -1.89
N HIS A 430 62.72 90.22 -2.76
CA HIS A 430 61.48 90.80 -3.28
C HIS A 430 60.73 89.79 -4.17
N ARG A 431 59.45 89.57 -3.86
CA ARG A 431 58.58 88.67 -4.65
C ARG A 431 58.25 89.30 -6.01
N VAL A 432 58.86 88.76 -7.06
CA VAL A 432 58.72 89.27 -8.43
C VAL A 432 57.41 88.83 -9.08
N VAL A 433 57.09 87.54 -8.98
CA VAL A 433 55.91 86.94 -9.63
C VAL A 433 55.47 85.71 -8.85
N GLN A 434 54.16 85.43 -8.92
CA GLN A 434 53.64 84.11 -8.62
C GLN A 434 53.24 83.45 -9.92
N LEU A 435 53.88 82.33 -10.24
CA LEU A 435 53.48 81.53 -11.39
C LEU A 435 52.24 80.73 -11.01
N ASN A 436 51.20 80.86 -11.84
CA ASN A 436 50.01 80.03 -11.80
C ASN A 436 50.13 79.01 -12.93
N CYS A 437 50.24 77.73 -12.57
CA CYS A 437 50.24 76.60 -13.48
C CYS A 437 49.23 75.58 -12.94
N SER A 438 48.54 74.90 -13.85
CA SER A 438 47.61 73.83 -13.51
C SER A 438 47.86 72.65 -14.45
N ASP A 439 47.72 71.46 -13.90
CA ASP A 439 47.63 70.20 -14.62
C ASP A 439 46.27 69.58 -14.29
N SER A 440 45.63 68.96 -15.27
CA SER A 440 44.28 68.39 -15.11
C SER A 440 44.30 66.93 -14.65
N ASP A 441 45.45 66.26 -14.73
CA ASP A 441 45.68 64.90 -14.22
C ASP A 441 45.38 64.79 -12.69
N ASP A 442 45.47 63.59 -12.13
CA ASP A 442 45.26 63.32 -10.69
C ASP A 442 46.54 62.92 -9.94
N GLY A 443 46.53 63.15 -8.62
CA GLY A 443 47.59 62.69 -7.72
C GLY A 443 48.98 63.19 -8.12
N LEU A 444 49.92 62.25 -8.32
CA LEU A 444 51.32 62.57 -8.66
C LEU A 444 51.48 63.10 -10.08
N ASN A 445 50.55 62.80 -10.98
CA ASN A 445 50.64 63.23 -12.38
C ASN A 445 50.36 64.73 -12.52
N ALA A 446 49.53 65.30 -11.62
CA ALA A 446 49.33 66.74 -11.49
C ALA A 446 50.25 67.43 -10.45
N GLU A 447 51.29 66.75 -9.95
CA GLU A 447 52.24 67.36 -9.01
C GLU A 447 53.21 68.30 -9.75
N LEU A 448 53.11 69.59 -9.46
CA LEU A 448 53.87 70.62 -10.16
C LEU A 448 55.21 70.92 -9.47
N SER A 449 56.29 70.88 -10.25
CA SER A 449 57.61 71.35 -9.82
C SER A 449 58.19 72.37 -10.81
N TYR A 450 58.74 73.47 -10.29
CA TYR A 450 59.12 74.64 -11.10
C TYR A 450 60.63 74.83 -11.12
N PHE A 451 61.26 74.91 -12.29
CA PHE A 451 62.71 75.12 -12.42
C PHE A 451 63.02 76.28 -13.37
N ILE A 452 63.99 77.12 -13.00
CA ILE A 452 64.53 78.17 -13.88
C ILE A 452 65.64 77.53 -14.71
N THR A 453 65.57 77.60 -16.04
CA THR A 453 66.51 76.86 -16.92
C THR A 453 67.73 77.68 -17.37
N ASP A 454 67.66 79.01 -17.36
CA ASP A 454 68.77 79.88 -17.76
C ASP A 454 69.72 80.18 -16.58
N SER A 455 70.99 79.80 -16.77
CA SER A 455 72.04 79.87 -15.76
C SER A 455 72.44 81.30 -15.37
N ALA A 456 72.24 82.29 -16.25
CA ALA A 456 72.46 83.70 -15.91
C ALA A 456 71.38 84.24 -14.94
N THR A 457 70.15 83.75 -15.08
CA THR A 457 69.01 84.16 -14.23
C THR A 457 68.93 83.42 -12.89
N GLN A 458 69.44 82.18 -12.79
CA GLN A 458 69.49 81.41 -11.53
C GLN A 458 70.33 82.08 -10.43
N ALA A 459 71.32 82.91 -10.80
CA ALA A 459 72.16 83.63 -9.84
C ALA A 459 71.49 84.89 -9.26
N LEU A 460 70.39 85.35 -9.87
CA LEU A 460 69.72 86.61 -9.53
C LEU A 460 68.31 86.41 -8.95
N PHE A 461 67.64 85.29 -9.25
CA PHE A 461 66.29 84.99 -8.78
C PHE A 461 66.24 83.68 -8.00
N GLY A 462 65.54 83.68 -6.85
CA GLY A 462 65.22 82.50 -6.06
C GLY A 462 63.77 82.06 -6.23
N ARG A 463 63.47 80.80 -5.91
CA ARG A 463 62.10 80.28 -5.78
C ARG A 463 61.83 79.98 -4.31
N ASP A 464 60.62 80.26 -3.85
CA ASP A 464 60.13 79.71 -2.59
C ASP A 464 59.69 78.25 -2.84
N GLU A 465 59.82 77.38 -1.82
CA GLU A 465 59.35 75.99 -1.88
C GLU A 465 57.82 75.90 -1.93
#